data_AF-A0A1X6ZV32-F1
#
_entry.id   AF-A0A1X6ZV32-F1
#
_cell.length_a   1.000
_cell.length_b   1.000
_cell.length_c   1.000
_cell.angle_alpha   90.00
_cell.angle_beta   90.00
_cell.angle_gamma   90.00
#
_symmetry.space_group_name_H-M   'P 1'
#
loop_
_entity.id
_entity.type
_entity.pdbx_description
1 polymer ?
#
loop_
_entity_poly.entity_id
_entity_poly.type
_entity_poly.pdbx_seq_one_letter_code
_entity_poly.pdbx_strand_id
1 'polypeptide(L)'
;MRIEIAELWSMRISAATLYNIERTTDDNPVGGGGAVYIQVAGGLVADLLQFLRSEYPNNGEVIELEVGNFLRPTRPKETLTFSSKSQGRMRIANQNRHRAIRLSAWSPEEGFPSLEAGQNTEDARAVLEQIGGLRIFLVRGEDGDVWAGYTVGEANEAQAKQPFAEINWGTATSGGYWRYEEKK
;
A
#
# COMPACT_ATOMS: atom_id res chain seq x y z
N MET A 1 -11.21 -13.75 -13.86
CA MET A 1 -10.43 -14.52 -12.88
C MET A 1 -10.92 -14.12 -11.50
N ARG A 2 -11.19 -15.07 -10.62
CA ARG A 2 -11.58 -14.82 -9.23
C ARG A 2 -10.41 -15.27 -8.36
N ILE A 3 -9.92 -14.38 -7.50
CA ILE A 3 -8.84 -14.69 -6.55
C ILE A 3 -9.53 -15.05 -5.23
N GLU A 4 -9.39 -16.31 -4.80
CA GLU A 4 -9.78 -16.72 -3.45
C GLU A 4 -8.68 -16.30 -2.49
N ILE A 5 -9.01 -15.42 -1.54
CA ILE A 5 -8.04 -14.73 -0.68
C ILE A 5 -7.80 -15.59 0.56
N ALA A 6 -6.57 -16.08 0.73
CA ALA A 6 -6.12 -16.81 1.91
C ALA A 6 -5.55 -15.86 2.98
N GLU A 7 -4.86 -14.80 2.58
CA GLU A 7 -4.30 -13.80 3.50
C GLU A 7 -4.44 -12.40 2.91
N LEU A 8 -4.58 -11.39 3.78
CA LEU A 8 -4.61 -9.99 3.40
C LEU A 8 -3.78 -9.18 4.41
N TRP A 9 -2.89 -8.34 3.88
CA TRP A 9 -2.32 -7.24 4.63
C TRP A 9 -2.76 -5.94 4.00
N SER A 10 -3.10 -4.94 4.82
CA SER A 10 -3.50 -3.63 4.34
C SER A 10 -2.97 -2.50 5.22
N MET A 11 -2.83 -1.32 4.63
CA MET A 11 -2.53 -0.10 5.37
C MET A 11 -3.23 1.11 4.77
N ARG A 12 -3.63 2.03 5.65
CA ARG A 12 -4.15 3.34 5.27
C ARG A 12 -3.03 4.25 4.79
N ILE A 13 -3.27 4.95 3.68
CA ILE A 13 -2.38 5.99 3.16
C ILE A 13 -2.76 7.34 3.80
N SER A 14 -1.75 8.00 4.37
CA SER A 14 -1.91 9.36 4.91
C SER A 14 -1.76 10.42 3.82
N ALA A 15 -2.27 11.64 4.06
CA ALA A 15 -2.07 12.77 3.14
C ALA A 15 -0.58 13.05 2.89
N ALA A 16 0.25 13.01 3.93
CA ALA A 16 1.70 13.19 3.80
C ALA A 16 2.34 12.07 2.95
N THR A 17 1.86 10.83 3.07
CA THR A 17 2.33 9.72 2.25
C THR A 17 1.93 9.90 0.80
N LEU A 18 0.65 10.23 0.52
CA LEU A 18 0.14 10.48 -0.83
C LEU A 18 0.93 11.61 -1.50
N TYR A 19 1.08 12.75 -0.82
CA TYR A 19 1.91 13.86 -1.32
C TYR A 19 3.35 13.43 -1.61
N ASN A 20 4.00 12.68 -0.73
CA ASN A 20 5.38 12.25 -0.93
C ASN A 20 5.58 11.33 -2.15
N ILE A 21 4.60 10.48 -2.45
CA ILE A 21 4.67 9.60 -3.64
C ILE A 21 4.22 10.32 -4.92
N GLU A 22 3.47 11.42 -4.82
CA GLU A 22 2.98 12.18 -5.98
C GLU A 22 3.79 13.44 -6.31
N ARG A 23 4.60 13.96 -5.41
CA ARG A 23 5.33 15.21 -5.65
C ARG A 23 6.39 15.07 -6.74
N THR A 24 6.55 16.14 -7.53
CA THR A 24 7.55 16.24 -8.60
C THR A 24 8.95 16.56 -8.04
N THR A 25 9.97 16.63 -8.89
CA THR A 25 11.33 17.06 -8.51
C THR A 25 11.39 18.53 -8.08
N ASP A 26 10.52 19.36 -8.62
CA ASP A 26 10.51 20.80 -8.40
C ASP A 26 9.81 21.15 -7.07
N ASP A 27 8.95 20.26 -6.60
CA ASP A 27 8.21 20.37 -5.32
C ASP A 27 9.01 19.82 -4.12
N ASN A 28 10.34 19.77 -4.19
CA ASN A 28 11.15 19.30 -3.08
C ASN A 28 11.06 20.26 -1.87
N PRO A 29 10.91 19.75 -0.64
CA PRO A 29 10.94 20.59 0.56
C PRO A 29 12.29 21.33 0.68
N VAL A 30 12.23 22.61 1.07
CA VAL A 30 13.41 23.42 1.37
C VAL A 30 14.12 22.81 2.58
N GLY A 31 15.28 22.16 2.37
CA GLY A 31 16.05 21.49 3.44
C GLY A 31 16.41 20.02 3.18
N GLY A 32 15.96 19.42 2.07
CA GLY A 32 16.43 18.10 1.62
C GLY A 32 15.30 17.16 1.19
N GLY A 33 15.56 16.37 0.14
CA GLY A 33 14.58 15.56 -0.59
C GLY A 33 13.86 14.54 0.27
N GLY A 34 12.69 14.91 0.81
CA GLY A 34 11.88 14.11 1.74
C GLY A 34 11.55 12.68 1.27
N ALA A 35 10.68 11.97 1.98
CA ALA A 35 10.31 10.62 1.58
C ALA A 35 9.74 10.58 0.14
N VAL A 36 10.19 9.60 -0.67
CA VAL A 36 9.68 9.30 -2.02
C VAL A 36 9.22 7.83 -2.11
N TYR A 37 8.83 7.29 -0.96
CA TYR A 37 8.44 5.91 -0.71
C TYR A 37 7.22 5.89 0.20
N ILE A 38 6.53 4.75 0.24
CA ILE A 38 5.48 4.52 1.23
C ILE A 38 6.14 4.06 2.52
N GLN A 39 5.74 4.65 3.65
CA GLN A 39 6.27 4.30 4.97
C GLN A 39 5.24 3.49 5.73
N VAL A 40 5.64 2.31 6.19
CA VAL A 40 4.87 1.46 7.09
C VAL A 40 5.18 1.88 8.52
N ALA A 41 4.15 2.26 9.27
CA ALA A 41 4.30 2.66 10.67
C ALA A 41 4.68 1.45 11.55
N GLY A 42 5.44 1.67 12.62
CA GLY A 42 5.96 0.58 13.47
C GLY A 42 4.86 -0.36 14.00
N GLY A 43 3.68 0.17 14.31
CA GLY A 43 2.53 -0.63 14.75
C GLY A 43 1.95 -1.59 13.69
N LEU A 44 2.33 -1.46 12.41
CA LEU A 44 1.91 -2.34 11.31
C LEU A 44 3.05 -3.21 10.78
N VAL A 45 4.27 -3.06 11.30
CA VAL A 45 5.44 -3.78 10.80
C VAL A 45 5.37 -5.26 11.13
N ALA A 46 4.91 -5.64 12.32
CA ALA A 46 4.74 -7.05 12.69
C ALA A 46 3.76 -7.77 11.74
N ASP A 47 2.59 -7.15 11.50
CA ASP A 47 1.57 -7.63 10.56
C ASP A 47 2.11 -7.79 9.14
N LEU A 48 2.89 -6.80 8.67
CA LEU A 48 3.54 -6.88 7.36
C LEU A 48 4.54 -8.03 7.30
N LEU A 49 5.43 -8.15 8.28
CA LEU A 49 6.44 -9.22 8.33
C LEU A 49 5.80 -10.61 8.40
N GLN A 50 4.68 -10.75 9.12
CA GLN A 50 3.88 -11.96 9.14
C GLN A 50 3.37 -12.32 7.74
N PHE A 51 2.79 -11.37 7.01
CA PHE A 51 2.35 -11.57 5.62
C PHE A 51 3.50 -11.91 4.66
N LEU A 52 4.65 -11.23 4.82
CA LEU A 52 5.86 -11.45 4.03
C LEU A 52 6.56 -12.77 4.36
N ARG A 53 6.21 -13.42 5.48
CA ARG A 53 6.90 -14.60 6.02
C ARG A 53 8.39 -14.33 6.20
N SER A 54 8.72 -13.17 6.77
CA SER A 54 10.10 -12.69 6.90
C SER A 54 10.35 -12.09 8.28
N GLU A 55 11.62 -11.99 8.66
CA GLU A 55 12.04 -11.25 9.85
C GLU A 55 12.30 -9.78 9.51
N TYR A 56 12.40 -8.93 10.53
CA TYR A 56 12.74 -7.53 10.31
C TYR A 56 14.15 -7.43 9.72
N PRO A 57 14.33 -6.83 8.52
CA PRO A 57 15.61 -6.88 7.83
C PRO A 57 16.66 -5.99 8.51
N ASN A 58 17.94 -6.40 8.46
CA ASN A 58 19.02 -5.54 8.95
C ASN A 58 19.12 -4.25 8.13
N ASN A 59 19.81 -3.25 8.65
CA ASN A 59 19.99 -1.99 7.91
C ASN A 59 20.78 -2.24 6.61
N GLY A 60 20.20 -1.85 5.48
CA GLY A 60 20.78 -2.05 4.15
C GLY A 60 20.28 -3.31 3.43
N GLU A 61 19.65 -4.25 4.14
CA GLU A 61 19.02 -5.43 3.53
C GLU A 61 17.62 -5.09 3.00
N VAL A 62 17.23 -5.82 1.95
CA VAL A 62 15.92 -5.69 1.29
C VAL A 62 15.20 -7.03 1.31
N ILE A 63 13.90 -6.99 1.55
CA ILE A 63 12.98 -8.10 1.29
C ILE A 63 12.33 -7.81 -0.06
N GLU A 64 12.41 -8.76 -0.98
CA GLU A 64 11.77 -8.69 -2.29
C GLU A 64 10.54 -9.58 -2.32
N LEU A 65 9.47 -9.10 -2.97
CA LEU A 65 8.23 -9.83 -3.14
C LEU A 65 7.73 -9.64 -4.55
N GLU A 66 7.57 -10.75 -5.27
CA GLU A 66 6.89 -10.76 -6.56
C GLU A 66 5.38 -10.60 -6.34
N VAL A 67 4.80 -9.56 -6.95
CA VAL A 67 3.38 -9.25 -6.82
C VAL A 67 2.74 -9.06 -8.19
N GLY A 68 1.54 -9.61 -8.38
CA GLY A 68 0.67 -9.30 -9.51
C GLY A 68 -0.18 -8.07 -9.26
N ASN A 69 -0.81 -7.54 -10.31
CA ASN A 69 -1.78 -6.47 -10.22
C ASN A 69 -3.19 -7.04 -9.99
N PHE A 70 -3.82 -6.76 -8.84
CA PHE A 70 -5.13 -7.30 -8.49
C PHE A 70 -6.25 -6.88 -9.46
N LEU A 71 -6.18 -5.67 -10.01
CA LEU A 71 -7.16 -5.15 -10.97
C LEU A 71 -6.91 -5.62 -12.41
N ARG A 72 -5.68 -6.06 -12.71
CA ARG A 72 -5.23 -6.56 -14.01
C ARG A 72 -4.39 -7.83 -13.86
N PRO A 73 -4.98 -8.97 -13.46
CA PRO A 73 -4.19 -10.15 -13.09
C PRO A 73 -3.43 -10.81 -14.24
N THR A 74 -3.71 -10.42 -15.49
CA THR A 74 -3.01 -10.91 -16.68
C THR A 74 -1.71 -10.15 -16.97
N ARG A 75 -1.41 -9.07 -16.24
CA ARG A 75 -0.13 -8.37 -16.39
C ARG A 75 1.02 -9.19 -15.78
N PRO A 76 2.25 -9.02 -16.28
CA PRO A 76 3.44 -9.58 -15.64
C PRO A 76 3.52 -9.15 -14.17
N LYS A 77 4.08 -10.04 -13.33
CA LYS A 77 4.40 -9.71 -11.95
C LYS A 77 5.51 -8.66 -11.90
N GLU A 78 5.49 -7.88 -10.84
CA GLU A 78 6.45 -6.82 -10.54
C GLU A 78 7.11 -7.09 -9.19
N THR A 79 8.36 -6.68 -9.03
CA THR A 79 9.07 -6.80 -7.75
C THR A 79 8.77 -5.62 -6.85
N LEU A 80 8.17 -5.89 -5.69
CA LEU A 80 7.97 -4.92 -4.62
C LEU A 80 9.04 -5.12 -3.55
N THR A 81 9.71 -4.04 -3.13
CA THR A 81 10.83 -4.13 -2.18
C THR A 81 10.56 -3.41 -0.88
N PHE A 82 10.96 -4.05 0.21
CA PHE A 82 10.80 -3.57 1.57
C PHE A 82 12.16 -3.49 2.26
N SER A 83 12.37 -2.48 3.10
CA SER A 83 13.59 -2.39 3.91
C SER A 83 13.33 -1.66 5.22
N SER A 84 14.22 -1.88 6.17
CA SER A 84 14.16 -1.27 7.50
C SER A 84 14.32 0.24 7.45
N LYS A 85 13.76 0.91 8.45
CA LYS A 85 13.85 2.35 8.67
C LYS A 85 13.96 2.65 10.16
N SER A 86 14.48 3.83 10.50
CA SER A 86 14.59 4.31 11.87
C SER A 86 13.26 4.18 12.64
N GLN A 87 13.39 3.93 13.95
CA GLN A 87 12.27 3.75 14.89
C GLN A 87 11.38 2.54 14.56
N GLY A 88 11.97 1.44 14.07
CA GLY A 88 11.25 0.18 13.82
C GLY A 88 10.19 0.28 12.72
N ARG A 89 10.35 1.22 11.77
CA ARG A 89 9.46 1.40 10.63
C ARG A 89 10.00 0.65 9.42
N MET A 90 9.18 0.46 8.41
CA MET A 90 9.65 -0.05 7.11
C MET A 90 9.31 0.91 5.99
N ARG A 91 10.06 0.82 4.89
CA ARG A 91 9.77 1.53 3.64
C ARG A 91 9.41 0.53 2.55
N ILE A 92 8.42 0.88 1.73
CA ILE A 92 8.11 0.25 0.45
C ILE A 92 8.73 1.15 -0.63
N ALA A 93 9.79 0.70 -1.28
CA ALA A 93 10.62 1.55 -2.12
C ALA A 93 9.99 1.81 -3.51
N ASN A 94 10.54 2.78 -4.25
CA ASN A 94 10.21 3.09 -5.64
C ASN A 94 8.74 3.49 -5.89
N GLN A 95 8.09 4.13 -4.91
CA GLN A 95 6.67 4.48 -5.05
C GLN A 95 6.41 5.90 -5.56
N ASN A 96 7.42 6.75 -5.75
CA ASN A 96 7.19 8.06 -6.36
C ASN A 96 7.07 7.96 -7.89
N ARG A 97 5.91 8.30 -8.46
CA ARG A 97 5.63 8.09 -9.90
C ARG A 97 6.47 8.94 -10.84
N HIS A 98 7.01 10.06 -10.35
CA HIS A 98 7.82 10.98 -11.16
C HIS A 98 9.32 10.67 -11.11
N ARG A 99 9.74 9.77 -10.22
CA ARG A 99 11.16 9.51 -9.95
C ARG A 99 11.54 8.03 -10.02
N ALA A 100 10.56 7.14 -10.05
CA ALA A 100 10.76 5.71 -10.05
C ALA A 100 9.67 5.01 -10.86
N ILE A 101 9.91 3.75 -11.19
CA ILE A 101 8.89 2.85 -11.71
C ILE A 101 8.02 2.43 -10.52
N ARG A 102 6.90 3.14 -10.33
CA ARG A 102 5.89 2.77 -9.33
C ARG A 102 5.27 1.44 -9.71
N LEU A 103 4.93 0.64 -8.69
CA LEU A 103 4.11 -0.55 -8.83
C LEU A 103 2.82 -0.25 -9.60
N SER A 104 2.56 -0.98 -10.69
CA SER A 104 1.41 -0.68 -11.57
C SER A 104 0.06 -0.77 -10.87
N ALA A 105 -0.06 -1.61 -9.83
CA ALA A 105 -1.28 -1.72 -9.03
C ALA A 105 -1.65 -0.43 -8.28
N TRP A 106 -0.68 0.47 -8.08
CA TRP A 106 -0.86 1.76 -7.41
C TRP A 106 -0.60 2.94 -8.36
N SER A 107 -0.80 2.72 -9.66
CA SER A 107 -0.62 3.76 -10.68
C SER A 107 -1.94 4.47 -11.02
N PRO A 108 -1.90 5.75 -11.42
CA PRO A 108 -3.10 6.48 -11.81
C PRO A 108 -3.84 5.84 -13.00
N GLU A 109 -3.13 5.13 -13.89
CA GLU A 109 -3.71 4.40 -15.01
C GLU A 109 -4.66 3.27 -14.56
N GLU A 110 -4.47 2.75 -13.35
CA GLU A 110 -5.37 1.78 -12.72
C GLU A 110 -6.37 2.44 -11.75
N GLY A 111 -6.48 3.78 -11.78
CA GLY A 111 -7.40 4.58 -10.96
C GLY A 111 -6.86 4.96 -9.58
N PHE A 112 -5.60 4.66 -9.27
CA PHE A 112 -5.01 5.06 -8.00
C PHE A 112 -4.98 6.61 -7.89
N PRO A 113 -5.34 7.20 -6.74
CA PRO A 113 -5.38 8.66 -6.61
C PRO A 113 -4.03 9.32 -6.92
N SER A 114 -4.09 10.45 -7.63
CA SER A 114 -2.93 11.25 -8.02
C SER A 114 -3.05 12.70 -7.58
N LEU A 115 -1.92 13.41 -7.56
CA LEU A 115 -1.88 14.85 -7.42
C LEU A 115 -1.27 15.49 -8.67
N GLU A 116 -1.75 16.67 -9.02
CA GLU A 116 -1.17 17.55 -10.03
C GLU A 116 0.11 18.23 -9.52
N ALA A 117 0.96 18.67 -10.45
CA ALA A 117 2.18 19.39 -10.12
C ALA A 117 1.89 20.68 -9.32
N GLY A 118 2.70 20.96 -8.31
CA GLY A 118 2.52 22.12 -7.42
C GLY A 118 1.49 21.92 -6.29
N GLN A 119 0.76 20.80 -6.27
CA GLN A 119 -0.11 20.45 -5.14
C GLN A 119 0.72 20.00 -3.93
N ASN A 120 0.19 20.26 -2.74
CA ASN A 120 0.88 20.04 -1.47
C ASN A 120 0.13 19.02 -0.57
N THR A 121 0.52 18.92 0.70
CA THR A 121 -0.08 17.97 1.64
C THR A 121 -1.54 18.30 1.99
N GLU A 122 -1.95 19.56 1.95
CA GLU A 122 -3.34 19.98 2.15
C GLU A 122 -4.22 19.51 0.98
N ASP A 123 -3.74 19.69 -0.25
CA ASP A 123 -4.44 19.18 -1.44
C ASP A 123 -4.58 17.66 -1.38
N ALA A 124 -3.53 16.95 -0.95
CA ALA A 124 -3.58 15.51 -0.72
C ALA A 124 -4.63 15.12 0.33
N ARG A 125 -4.79 15.92 1.39
CA ARG A 125 -5.83 15.69 2.40
C ARG A 125 -7.22 15.88 1.79
N ALA A 126 -7.44 16.95 1.05
CA ALA A 126 -8.72 17.23 0.39
C ALA A 126 -9.11 16.09 -0.58
N VAL A 127 -8.15 15.58 -1.36
CA VAL A 127 -8.37 14.41 -2.23
C VAL A 127 -8.77 13.19 -1.42
N LEU A 128 -8.05 12.87 -0.34
CA LEU A 128 -8.38 11.72 0.51
C LEU A 128 -9.76 11.87 1.17
N GLU A 129 -10.15 13.06 1.61
CA GLU A 129 -11.48 13.32 2.18
C GLU A 129 -12.58 13.14 1.14
N GLN A 130 -12.37 13.65 -0.08
CA GLN A 130 -13.33 13.53 -1.18
C GLN A 130 -13.59 12.06 -1.57
N ILE A 131 -12.56 11.22 -1.56
CA ILE A 131 -12.68 9.79 -1.92
C ILE A 131 -13.02 8.89 -0.72
N GLY A 132 -13.16 9.46 0.48
CA GLY A 132 -13.45 8.70 1.71
C GLY A 132 -12.27 7.87 2.24
N GLY A 133 -11.04 8.24 1.90
CA GLY A 133 -9.81 7.58 2.32
C GLY A 133 -9.23 6.65 1.26
N LEU A 134 -7.97 6.27 1.45
CA LEU A 134 -7.21 5.39 0.56
C LEU A 134 -6.48 4.34 1.40
N ARG A 135 -6.59 3.08 1.00
CA ARG A 135 -5.78 1.99 1.54
C ARG A 135 -5.08 1.26 0.41
N ILE A 136 -3.86 0.81 0.67
CA ILE A 136 -3.20 -0.19 -0.16
C ILE A 136 -3.31 -1.54 0.53
N PHE A 137 -3.32 -2.61 -0.26
CA PHE A 137 -3.30 -3.96 0.26
C PHE A 137 -2.41 -4.88 -0.57
N LEU A 138 -1.98 -5.95 0.07
CA LEU A 138 -1.43 -7.14 -0.53
C LEU A 138 -2.34 -8.31 -0.15
N VAL A 139 -2.72 -9.12 -1.13
CA VAL A 139 -3.47 -10.35 -0.89
C VAL A 139 -2.65 -11.54 -1.34
N ARG A 140 -2.66 -12.61 -0.54
CA ARG A 140 -2.14 -13.90 -0.93
C ARG A 140 -3.31 -14.83 -1.21
N GLY A 141 -3.27 -15.51 -2.33
CA GLY A 141 -4.29 -16.47 -2.74
C GLY A 141 -4.00 -17.84 -2.18
N GLU A 142 -4.96 -18.75 -2.35
CA GLU A 142 -4.79 -20.16 -1.97
C GLU A 142 -3.68 -20.87 -2.77
N ASP A 143 -3.39 -20.41 -3.98
CA ASP A 143 -2.27 -20.85 -4.83
C ASP A 143 -0.90 -20.32 -4.37
N GLY A 144 -0.87 -19.44 -3.37
CA GLY A 144 0.32 -18.83 -2.81
C GLY A 144 0.80 -17.57 -3.53
N ASP A 145 0.21 -17.25 -4.68
CA ASP A 145 0.51 -16.02 -5.42
C ASP A 145 0.08 -14.78 -4.63
N VAL A 146 0.78 -13.67 -4.87
CA VAL A 146 0.50 -12.39 -4.21
C VAL A 146 0.07 -11.37 -5.22
N TRP A 147 -0.93 -10.57 -4.85
CA TRP A 147 -1.40 -9.44 -5.66
C TRP A 147 -1.49 -8.18 -4.83
N ALA A 148 -1.09 -7.07 -5.44
CA ALA A 148 -1.25 -5.74 -4.87
C ALA A 148 -2.49 -5.05 -5.43
N GLY A 149 -3.13 -4.25 -4.59
CA GLY A 149 -4.25 -3.40 -4.99
C GLY A 149 -4.50 -2.30 -3.98
N TYR A 150 -5.63 -1.60 -4.15
CA TYR A 150 -6.03 -0.52 -3.27
C TYR A 150 -7.55 -0.47 -3.15
N THR A 151 -8.03 0.18 -2.09
CA THR A 151 -9.45 0.49 -1.87
C THR A 151 -9.61 1.97 -1.56
N VAL A 152 -10.79 2.49 -1.86
CA VAL A 152 -11.20 3.87 -1.56
C VAL A 152 -12.56 3.87 -0.89
N GLY A 153 -12.77 4.80 0.03
CA GLY A 153 -14.05 4.97 0.70
C GLY A 153 -14.45 3.81 1.62
N GLU A 154 -15.74 3.79 1.95
CA GLU A 154 -16.36 2.77 2.77
C GLU A 154 -16.73 1.53 1.95
N ALA A 155 -16.76 0.38 2.61
CA ALA A 155 -17.22 -0.86 2.01
C ALA A 155 -18.72 -0.77 1.66
N ASN A 156 -19.08 -1.21 0.46
CA ASN A 156 -20.48 -1.48 0.13
C ASN A 156 -21.00 -2.73 0.86
N GLU A 157 -22.30 -3.03 0.75
CA GLU A 157 -22.93 -4.14 1.50
C GLU A 157 -22.25 -5.51 1.26
N ALA A 158 -21.79 -5.78 0.04
CA ALA A 158 -21.10 -7.03 -0.28
C ALA A 158 -19.67 -7.05 0.28
N GLN A 159 -18.95 -5.93 0.18
CA GLN A 159 -17.59 -5.76 0.70
C GLN A 159 -17.58 -5.81 2.23
N ALA A 160 -18.59 -5.25 2.90
CA ALA A 160 -18.71 -5.23 4.35
C ALA A 160 -18.90 -6.63 4.95
N LYS A 161 -19.38 -7.60 4.15
CA LYS A 161 -19.51 -9.01 4.55
C LYS A 161 -18.18 -9.78 4.46
N GLN A 162 -17.13 -9.19 3.90
CA GLN A 162 -15.81 -9.82 3.84
C GLN A 162 -15.19 -9.89 5.24
N PRO A 163 -14.52 -10.99 5.61
CA PRO A 163 -13.99 -11.18 6.96
C PRO A 163 -12.84 -10.21 7.32
N PHE A 164 -12.26 -9.53 6.33
CA PHE A 164 -11.20 -8.52 6.47
C PHE A 164 -11.69 -7.10 6.20
N ALA A 165 -13.02 -6.87 6.12
CA ALA A 165 -13.56 -5.58 5.70
C ALA A 165 -13.07 -4.41 6.58
N GLU A 166 -13.00 -4.62 7.91
CA GLU A 166 -12.61 -3.59 8.88
C GLU A 166 -11.16 -3.10 8.72
N ILE A 167 -10.26 -3.94 8.22
CA ILE A 167 -8.87 -3.56 7.96
C ILE A 167 -8.67 -3.05 6.53
N ASN A 168 -9.52 -3.43 5.58
CA ASN A 168 -9.33 -3.14 4.17
C ASN A 168 -10.21 -2.01 3.61
N TRP A 169 -11.14 -1.45 4.38
CA TRP A 169 -12.04 -0.38 3.93
C TRP A 169 -12.16 0.76 4.96
N GLY A 170 -12.67 1.90 4.51
CA GLY A 170 -12.97 3.06 5.35
C GLY A 170 -11.74 3.65 6.03
N THR A 171 -11.99 4.42 7.09
CA THR A 171 -10.94 5.20 7.79
C THR A 171 -10.73 4.86 9.26
N ALA A 172 -11.54 3.95 9.80
CA ALA A 172 -11.58 3.64 11.23
C ALA A 172 -10.30 3.00 11.80
N THR A 173 -9.57 2.25 10.97
CA THR A 173 -8.35 1.52 11.36
C THR A 173 -7.14 1.98 10.56
N SER A 174 -5.93 1.75 11.08
CA SER A 174 -4.70 1.99 10.30
C SER A 174 -4.43 0.93 9.23
N GLY A 175 -5.15 -0.20 9.27
CA GLY A 175 -4.87 -1.41 8.49
C GLY A 175 -4.64 -2.59 9.42
N GLY A 176 -4.03 -3.65 8.89
CA GLY A 176 -3.65 -4.83 9.67
C GLY A 176 -3.41 -6.05 8.80
N TYR A 177 -3.29 -7.20 9.45
CA TYR A 177 -3.20 -8.52 8.83
C TYR A 177 -4.44 -9.37 9.13
N TRP A 178 -4.90 -10.09 8.12
CA TRP A 178 -5.94 -11.10 8.22
C TRP A 178 -5.50 -12.37 7.50
N ARG A 179 -5.89 -13.52 8.03
CA ARG A 179 -5.70 -14.82 7.42
C ARG A 179 -6.95 -15.66 7.57
N TYR A 180 -7.28 -16.41 6.54
CA TYR A 180 -8.32 -17.42 6.61
C TYR A 180 -7.89 -18.54 7.57
N GLU A 181 -8.69 -18.75 8.61
CA GLU A 181 -8.59 -19.92 9.48
C GLU A 181 -9.77 -20.82 9.17
N GLU A 182 -9.48 -22.01 8.66
CA GLU A 182 -10.51 -23.03 8.44
C GLU A 182 -11.12 -23.41 9.79
N LYS A 183 -12.44 -23.22 9.94
CA LYS A 183 -13.14 -23.67 11.14
C LYS A 183 -13.04 -25.19 11.20
N LYS A 184 -12.26 -25.69 12.16
CA LYS A 184 -12.21 -27.12 12.52
C LYS A 184 -13.56 -27.63 12.99
#